data_AF-A0AAD7I9Y1-F1
#
_entry.id   AF-A0AAD7I9Y1-F1
#
_cell.length_a   1.000
_cell.length_b   1.000
_cell.length_c   1.000
_cell.angle_alpha   90.00
_cell.angle_beta   90.00
_cell.angle_gamma   90.00
#
_symmetry.space_group_name_H-M   'P 1'
#
loop_
_entity.id
_entity.type
_entity.pdbx_description
1 polymer ?
#
loop_
_entity_poly.entity_id
_entity_poly.type
_entity_poly.pdbx_seq_one_letter_code
_entity_poly.pdbx_strand_id
1 'polypeptide(L)'
;NMYDPHTQIRPFQCIYLHYTSLENWTDCCDVLRCNPSFQVNHEERFDCVVINMDDDPLTFGRLLFLFQCRLPSGRTEDIALVQLFKKSTWRPKTLWKNCRIFENSRTIFILPQYLVRGVHMINCFGCKKEDRTFYLDDVADFDWLLRAGN
;
A
#
# COMPACT_ATOMS: atom_id res chain seq x y z
N ASN A 1 -11.15 -26.56 -15.72
CA ASN A 1 -12.21 -25.56 -15.42
C ASN A 1 -12.93 -25.97 -14.16
N MET A 2 -12.42 -25.55 -13.01
CA MET A 2 -12.99 -25.88 -11.70
C MET A 2 -13.47 -24.57 -11.07
N TYR A 3 -14.59 -24.04 -11.59
CA TYR A 3 -15.30 -22.96 -10.90
C TYR A 3 -16.16 -23.64 -9.85
N ASP A 4 -15.77 -23.52 -8.58
CA ASP A 4 -16.64 -23.89 -7.46
C ASP A 4 -17.73 -22.82 -7.33
N PRO A 5 -19.01 -23.15 -7.59
CA PRO A 5 -20.11 -22.19 -7.56
C PRO A 5 -20.36 -21.59 -6.17
N HIS A 6 -19.75 -22.14 -5.12
CA HIS A 6 -19.89 -21.64 -3.75
C HIS A 6 -18.82 -20.61 -3.35
N THR A 7 -17.77 -20.44 -4.16
CA THR A 7 -16.77 -19.40 -3.91
C THR A 7 -17.26 -18.07 -4.48
N GLN A 8 -17.50 -17.09 -3.62
CA GLN A 8 -17.90 -15.74 -4.02
C GLN A 8 -16.77 -14.76 -3.72
N ILE A 9 -16.38 -13.96 -4.72
CA ILE A 9 -15.36 -12.92 -4.56
C ILE A 9 -16.04 -11.56 -4.73
N ARG A 10 -15.93 -10.72 -3.72
CA ARG A 10 -16.45 -9.36 -3.73
C ARG A 10 -15.31 -8.35 -3.67
N PRO A 11 -15.10 -7.51 -4.70
CA PRO A 11 -14.06 -6.49 -4.68
C PRO A 11 -14.45 -5.29 -3.80
N PHE A 12 -13.43 -4.65 -3.23
CA PHE A 12 -13.50 -3.39 -2.50
C PHE A 12 -12.41 -2.45 -3.01
N GLN A 13 -12.60 -1.14 -2.77
CA GLN A 13 -11.67 -0.11 -3.22
C GLN A 13 -11.15 0.77 -2.07
N CYS A 14 -11.55 0.46 -0.83
CA CYS A 14 -11.25 1.24 0.35
C CYS A 14 -11.14 0.32 1.57
N ILE A 15 -10.18 0.61 2.45
CA ILE A 15 -10.03 -0.02 3.77
C ILE A 15 -9.77 1.06 4.83
N TYR A 16 -10.35 0.88 6.00
CA TYR A 16 -10.13 1.70 7.18
C TYR A 16 -9.20 0.91 8.11
N LEU A 17 -7.97 1.38 8.29
CA LEU A 17 -6.98 0.75 9.16
C LEU A 17 -6.85 1.51 10.46
N HIS A 18 -7.19 0.85 11.56
CA HIS A 18 -6.97 1.39 12.91
C HIS A 18 -5.62 0.92 13.45
N TYR A 19 -4.86 1.84 14.05
CA TYR A 19 -3.60 1.55 14.70
C TYR A 19 -3.35 2.52 15.85
N THR A 20 -2.51 2.11 16.79
CA THR A 20 -2.04 3.00 17.86
C THR A 20 -0.85 3.81 17.37
N SER A 21 -0.96 5.14 17.41
CA SER A 21 0.17 6.01 17.10
C SER A 21 1.28 5.83 18.15
N LEU A 22 2.52 5.65 17.69
CA LEU A 22 3.67 5.55 18.59
C LEU A 22 4.15 6.92 19.10
N GLU A 23 3.62 8.02 18.55
CA GLU A 23 4.00 9.38 18.95
C GLU A 23 3.27 9.81 20.24
N ASN A 24 1.98 9.51 20.32
CA ASN A 24 1.09 9.97 21.39
C ASN A 24 0.26 8.84 22.02
N TRP A 25 0.42 7.60 21.56
CA TRP A 25 -0.28 6.41 22.07
C TRP A 25 -1.80 6.43 21.94
N THR A 26 -2.34 7.25 21.02
CA THR A 26 -3.78 7.31 20.75
C THR A 26 -4.18 6.41 19.59
N ASP A 27 -5.47 6.02 19.53
CA ASP A 27 -6.04 5.37 18.35
C ASP A 27 -6.06 6.34 17.16
N CYS A 28 -5.59 5.87 16.01
CA CYS A 28 -5.58 6.59 14.76
C CYS A 28 -6.19 5.70 13.67
N CYS A 29 -6.70 6.33 12.61
CA CYS A 29 -7.35 5.62 11.51
C CYS A 29 -6.87 6.17 10.17
N ASP A 30 -6.30 5.30 9.34
CA ASP A 30 -5.91 5.62 7.98
C ASP A 30 -6.97 5.08 7.01
N VAL A 31 -7.44 5.96 6.11
CA VAL A 31 -8.39 5.60 5.05
C VAL A 31 -7.63 5.40 3.75
N LEU A 32 -7.41 4.13 3.39
CA LEU A 32 -6.59 3.75 2.26
C LEU A 32 -7.43 3.27 1.08
N ARG A 33 -6.97 3.57 -0.13
CA ARG A 33 -7.71 3.34 -1.37
C ARG A 33 -6.90 2.55 -2.39
N CYS A 34 -7.62 1.72 -3.16
CA CYS A 34 -7.10 1.01 -4.32
C CYS A 34 -8.13 1.09 -5.46
N ASN A 35 -8.31 2.30 -5.98
CA ASN A 35 -9.35 2.60 -6.96
C ASN A 35 -8.70 2.94 -8.32
N PRO A 36 -8.90 2.11 -9.36
CA PRO A 36 -8.37 2.37 -10.71
C PRO A 36 -9.07 3.56 -11.42
N SER A 37 -10.15 4.10 -10.85
CA SER A 37 -10.87 5.25 -11.38
C SER A 37 -11.39 6.10 -10.22
N PHE A 38 -10.47 6.76 -9.52
CA PHE A 38 -10.77 7.47 -8.27
C PHE A 38 -11.43 8.83 -8.50
N GLN A 39 -10.93 9.60 -9.47
CA GLN A 39 -11.44 10.93 -9.79
C GLN A 39 -12.31 10.95 -11.05
N VAL A 40 -13.00 12.08 -11.31
CA VAL A 40 -13.80 12.32 -12.52
C VAL A 40 -12.98 12.09 -13.80
N ASN A 41 -11.68 12.38 -13.77
CA ASN A 41 -10.78 12.18 -14.91
C ASN A 41 -10.24 10.74 -15.04
N HIS A 42 -10.79 9.78 -14.28
CA HIS A 42 -10.32 8.38 -14.23
C HIS A 42 -8.86 8.22 -13.79
N GLU A 43 -8.37 9.14 -12.97
CA GLU A 43 -7.05 8.98 -12.35
C GLU A 43 -7.08 7.82 -11.35
N GLU A 44 -6.08 6.95 -11.46
CA GLU A 44 -5.86 5.84 -10.54
C GLU A 44 -5.42 6.36 -9.17
N ARG A 45 -5.84 5.69 -8.10
CA ARG A 45 -5.33 5.92 -6.74
C ARG A 45 -5.06 4.60 -6.05
N PHE A 46 -3.78 4.36 -5.78
CA PHE A 46 -3.31 3.17 -5.05
C PHE A 46 -2.43 3.62 -3.89
N ASP A 47 -3.03 3.71 -2.70
CA ASP A 47 -2.33 4.15 -1.50
C ASP A 47 -1.29 3.11 -1.06
N CYS A 48 -0.21 3.58 -0.44
CA CYS A 48 0.86 2.72 0.05
C CYS A 48 0.69 2.39 1.54
N VAL A 49 1.25 1.25 1.95
CA VAL A 49 1.09 0.65 3.28
C VAL A 49 2.41 0.18 3.86
N VAL A 50 2.52 0.25 5.18
CA VAL A 50 3.49 -0.51 5.98
C VAL A 50 2.90 -1.89 6.27
N ILE A 51 3.70 -2.93 6.10
CA ILE A 51 3.29 -4.33 6.24
C ILE A 51 4.18 -4.99 7.29
N ASN A 52 3.55 -5.65 8.26
CA ASN A 52 4.24 -6.47 9.23
C ASN A 52 4.55 -7.84 8.63
N MET A 53 5.81 -8.07 8.26
CA MET A 53 6.31 -9.33 7.74
C MET A 53 7.38 -9.88 8.68
N ASP A 54 7.34 -11.18 8.96
CA ASP A 54 8.23 -11.83 9.93
C ASP A 54 9.73 -11.66 9.61
N ASP A 55 10.08 -11.53 8.32
CA ASP A 55 11.46 -11.50 7.83
C ASP A 55 12.08 -10.08 7.74
N ASP A 56 11.28 -9.01 7.74
CA ASP A 56 11.77 -7.62 7.63
C ASP A 56 10.87 -6.67 8.40
N PRO A 57 11.39 -5.99 9.46
CA PRO A 57 10.58 -5.11 10.32
C PRO A 57 9.99 -3.90 9.59
N LEU A 58 10.43 -3.57 8.36
CA LEU A 58 9.96 -2.41 7.60
C LEU A 58 9.70 -2.78 6.13
N THR A 59 8.70 -3.62 5.90
CA THR A 59 8.19 -3.90 4.55
C THR A 59 7.16 -2.85 4.14
N PHE A 60 7.31 -2.32 2.93
CA PHE A 60 6.33 -1.38 2.34
C PHE A 60 5.70 -2.00 1.10
N GLY A 61 4.47 -1.60 0.78
CA GLY A 61 3.83 -1.97 -0.46
C GLY A 61 2.77 -0.98 -0.92
N ARG A 62 2.32 -1.15 -2.17
CA ARG A 62 1.22 -0.41 -2.79
C ARG A 62 0.00 -1.30 -2.83
N LEU A 63 -1.11 -0.84 -2.26
CA LEU A 63 -2.37 -1.57 -2.24
C LEU A 63 -3.02 -1.54 -3.63
N LEU A 64 -3.05 -2.67 -4.32
CA LEU A 64 -3.58 -2.78 -5.69
C LEU A 64 -5.04 -3.19 -5.72
N PHE A 65 -5.43 -4.16 -4.90
CA PHE A 65 -6.81 -4.64 -4.82
C PHE A 65 -7.16 -5.09 -3.41
N LEU A 66 -8.43 -4.95 -3.05
CA LEU A 66 -9.04 -5.53 -1.87
C LEU A 66 -10.19 -6.41 -2.32
N PHE A 67 -10.32 -7.59 -1.73
CA PHE A 67 -11.45 -8.46 -2.01
C PHE A 67 -11.77 -9.33 -0.80
N GLN A 68 -13.05 -9.62 -0.66
CA GLN A 68 -13.58 -10.55 0.31
C GLN A 68 -13.93 -11.85 -0.41
N CYS A 69 -13.38 -12.95 0.08
CA CYS A 69 -13.62 -14.29 -0.42
C CYS A 69 -14.54 -15.03 0.54
N ARG A 70 -15.73 -15.42 0.08
CA ARG A 70 -16.56 -16.41 0.77
C ARG A 70 -16.18 -17.80 0.28
N LEU A 71 -15.66 -18.62 1.17
CA LEU A 71 -15.22 -19.98 0.89
C LEU A 71 -16.40 -20.97 0.93
N PRO A 72 -16.28 -22.16 0.31
CA PRO A 72 -17.32 -23.19 0.35
C PRO A 72 -17.68 -23.65 1.75
N SER A 73 -16.73 -23.55 2.70
CA SER A 73 -16.94 -23.83 4.12
C SER A 73 -17.86 -22.82 4.82
N GLY A 74 -18.25 -21.74 4.13
CA GLY A 74 -19.00 -20.62 4.71
C GLY A 74 -18.12 -19.57 5.40
N ARG A 75 -16.81 -19.84 5.55
CA ARG A 75 -15.85 -18.86 6.06
C ARG A 75 -15.69 -17.70 5.08
N THR A 76 -15.47 -16.51 5.62
CA THR A 76 -15.20 -15.31 4.86
C THR A 76 -13.81 -14.81 5.22
N GLU A 77 -12.98 -14.55 4.22
CA GLU A 77 -11.61 -14.05 4.40
C GLU A 77 -11.43 -12.79 3.55
N ASP A 78 -10.94 -11.72 4.17
CA ASP A 78 -10.52 -10.52 3.46
C ASP A 78 -9.06 -10.68 3.01
N ILE A 79 -8.78 -10.28 1.78
CA ILE A 79 -7.47 -10.44 1.16
C ILE A 79 -7.12 -9.14 0.43
N ALA A 80 -5.86 -8.73 0.57
CA ALA A 80 -5.28 -7.62 -0.15
C ALA A 80 -4.26 -8.12 -1.19
N LEU A 81 -4.30 -7.58 -2.41
CA LEU A 81 -3.21 -7.69 -3.37
C LEU A 81 -2.31 -6.48 -3.21
N VAL A 82 -1.04 -6.72 -2.91
CA VAL A 82 -0.07 -5.66 -2.64
C VAL A 82 1.17 -5.84 -3.52
N GLN A 83 1.58 -4.77 -4.20
CA GLN A 83 2.89 -4.71 -4.85
C GLN A 83 3.92 -4.25 -3.82
N LEU A 84 4.86 -5.12 -3.48
CA LEU A 84 5.90 -4.77 -2.52
C LEU A 84 6.87 -3.75 -3.12
N PHE A 85 7.51 -3.01 -2.23
CA PHE A 85 8.68 -2.21 -2.54
C PHE A 85 9.95 -2.91 -2.08
N LYS A 86 11.04 -2.72 -2.82
CA LYS A 86 12.39 -3.09 -2.38
C LYS A 86 13.29 -1.87 -2.39
N LYS A 87 14.34 -1.87 -1.57
CA LYS A 87 15.35 -0.79 -1.59
C LYS A 87 15.97 -0.71 -2.98
N SER A 88 16.00 0.48 -3.56
CA SER A 88 16.62 0.69 -4.86
C SER A 88 18.13 0.80 -4.74
N THR A 89 18.85 0.33 -5.76
CA THR A 89 20.28 0.58 -5.94
C THR A 89 20.58 1.92 -6.59
N TRP A 90 19.56 2.57 -7.17
CA TRP A 90 19.69 3.89 -7.78
C TRP A 90 19.95 4.96 -6.72
N ARG A 91 20.72 5.99 -7.09
CA ARG A 91 21.06 7.10 -6.19
C ARG A 91 20.80 8.45 -6.87
N PRO A 92 20.17 9.42 -6.17
CA PRO A 92 19.98 10.76 -6.67
C PRO A 92 21.30 11.50 -6.66
N LYS A 93 21.41 12.52 -7.52
CA LYS A 93 22.58 13.40 -7.56
C LYS A 93 22.73 14.21 -6.26
N THR A 94 21.60 14.56 -5.64
CA THR A 94 21.56 15.25 -4.35
C THR A 94 21.10 14.27 -3.29
N LEU A 95 22.05 13.78 -2.47
CA LEU A 95 21.74 12.90 -1.36
C LEU A 95 21.54 13.74 -0.09
N TRP A 96 20.39 13.58 0.57
CA TRP A 96 20.19 14.07 1.93
C TRP A 96 20.27 12.92 2.94
N LYS A 97 20.59 13.26 4.19
CA LYS A 97 20.69 12.28 5.28
C LYS A 97 19.35 11.55 5.45
N ASN A 98 19.41 10.23 5.63
CA ASN A 98 18.24 9.34 5.79
C ASN A 98 17.31 9.21 4.57
N CYS A 99 17.73 9.67 3.38
CA CYS A 99 17.00 9.43 2.14
C CYS A 99 16.90 7.93 1.84
N ARG A 100 15.70 7.34 1.98
CA ARG A 100 15.42 5.95 1.62
C ARG A 100 14.68 5.91 0.28
N ILE A 101 15.21 5.11 -0.64
CA ILE A 101 14.68 5.01 -2.01
C ILE A 101 14.26 3.59 -2.27
N PHE A 102 13.08 3.47 -2.86
CA PHE A 102 12.42 2.22 -3.14
C PHE A 102 12.08 2.10 -4.61
N GLU A 103 11.91 0.87 -5.08
CA GLU A 103 11.43 0.54 -6.41
C GLU A 103 10.38 -0.57 -6.30
N ASN A 104 9.54 -0.68 -7.32
CA ASN A 104 8.55 -1.75 -7.37
C ASN A 104 9.23 -3.12 -7.37
N SER A 105 8.65 -4.04 -6.62
CA SER A 105 9.08 -5.43 -6.49
C SER A 105 7.94 -6.38 -6.90
N ARG A 106 8.01 -7.61 -6.42
CA ARG A 106 6.97 -8.63 -6.61
C ARG A 106 5.63 -8.20 -6.01
N THR A 107 4.57 -8.75 -6.58
CA THR A 107 3.20 -8.63 -6.07
C THR A 107 2.83 -9.87 -5.27
N ILE A 108 2.16 -9.70 -4.14
CA ILE A 108 1.75 -10.79 -3.25
C ILE A 108 0.33 -10.59 -2.72
N PHE A 109 -0.32 -11.69 -2.33
CA PHE A 109 -1.53 -11.64 -1.53
C PHE A 109 -1.19 -11.69 -0.05
N ILE A 110 -1.84 -10.84 0.74
CA ILE A 110 -1.71 -10.82 2.20
C ILE A 110 -3.09 -10.69 2.85
N LEU A 111 -3.18 -11.11 4.11
CA LEU A 111 -4.33 -10.80 4.94
C LEU A 111 -4.23 -9.33 5.41
N PRO A 112 -5.32 -8.54 5.38
CA PRO A 112 -5.31 -7.16 5.83
C PRO A 112 -4.84 -6.95 7.28
N GLN A 113 -4.91 -7.98 8.13
CA GLN A 113 -4.38 -7.94 9.50
C GLN A 113 -2.87 -7.69 9.58
N TYR A 114 -2.11 -7.90 8.49
CA TYR A 114 -0.68 -7.59 8.42
C TYR A 114 -0.42 -6.14 7.99
N LEU A 115 -1.44 -5.38 7.61
CA LEU A 115 -1.32 -3.96 7.31
C LEU A 115 -1.24 -3.17 8.62
N VAL A 116 -0.20 -2.36 8.77
CA VAL A 116 0.03 -1.59 10.00
C VAL A 116 -0.58 -0.21 9.89
N ARG A 117 -0.21 0.55 8.85
CA ARG A 117 -0.71 1.91 8.57
C ARG A 117 -0.40 2.32 7.15
N GLY A 118 -1.00 3.42 6.71
CA GLY A 118 -0.64 4.12 5.48
C GLY A 118 0.77 4.70 5.55
N VAL A 119 1.38 4.78 4.36
CA VAL A 119 2.65 5.46 4.14
C VAL A 119 2.60 6.18 2.80
N HIS A 120 3.39 7.23 2.64
CA HIS A 120 3.45 7.94 1.37
C HIS A 120 4.77 7.66 0.64
N MET A 121 4.66 7.48 -0.68
CA MET A 121 5.77 7.17 -1.57
C MET A 121 5.80 8.18 -2.72
N ILE A 122 6.78 9.08 -2.73
CA ILE A 122 6.88 10.16 -3.73
C ILE A 122 7.74 9.68 -4.89
N ASN A 123 7.30 9.86 -6.14
CA ASN A 123 8.15 9.60 -7.30
C ASN A 123 9.48 10.39 -7.21
N CYS A 124 10.60 9.70 -7.39
CA CYS A 124 11.90 10.36 -7.40
C CYS A 124 12.05 11.26 -8.64
N PHE A 125 12.52 12.49 -8.43
CA PHE A 125 12.84 13.39 -9.53
C PHE A 125 14.14 12.97 -10.23
N GLY A 126 14.16 13.03 -11.56
CA GLY A 126 15.36 12.81 -12.37
C GLY A 126 15.73 11.34 -12.61
N CYS A 127 14.91 10.38 -12.18
CA CYS A 127 15.00 9.00 -12.66
C CYS A 127 14.43 8.91 -14.08
N LYS A 128 14.87 7.92 -14.88
CA LYS A 128 14.17 7.62 -16.13
C LYS A 128 12.77 7.12 -15.78
N LYS A 129 11.79 7.37 -16.66
CA LYS A 129 10.38 6.95 -16.46
C LYS A 129 10.25 5.43 -16.23
N GLU A 130 11.21 4.67 -16.76
CA GLU A 130 11.32 3.23 -16.67
C GLU A 130 11.77 2.74 -15.29
N ASP A 131 12.54 3.56 -14.56
CA ASP A 131 13.19 3.17 -13.31
C ASP A 131 12.30 3.32 -12.06
N ARG A 132 11.01 3.68 -12.22
CA ARG A 132 10.00 3.98 -11.16
C ARG A 132 10.54 3.85 -9.72
N THR A 133 11.26 4.86 -9.29
CA THR A 133 11.84 4.96 -7.94
C THR A 133 11.03 5.91 -7.08
N PHE A 134 10.99 5.65 -5.78
CA PHE A 134 10.16 6.36 -4.83
C PHE A 134 10.96 6.76 -3.59
N TYR A 135 10.79 8.01 -3.14
CA TYR A 135 11.20 8.43 -1.81
C TYR A 135 10.15 8.02 -0.80
N LEU A 136 10.60 7.42 0.31
CA LEU A 136 9.76 7.26 1.49
C LEU A 136 9.64 8.61 2.20
N ASP A 137 8.40 9.06 2.44
CA ASP A 137 8.10 10.17 3.32
C ASP A 137 7.46 9.63 4.61
N ASP A 138 8.21 9.72 5.70
CA ASP A 138 7.80 9.30 7.05
C ASP A 138 7.50 10.49 7.98
N VAL A 139 7.57 11.73 7.48
CA VAL A 139 7.43 12.96 8.29
C VAL A 139 6.09 13.66 8.03
N ALA A 140 5.42 13.35 6.92
CA ALA A 140 4.22 14.08 6.53
C ALA A 140 2.96 13.71 7.37
N ASP A 141 2.23 14.76 7.76
CA ASP A 141 0.95 14.69 8.47
C ASP A 141 -0.10 13.87 7.69
N PHE A 142 -0.94 13.10 8.38
CA PHE A 142 -1.91 12.18 7.75
C PHE A 142 -2.85 12.83 6.71
N ASP A 143 -3.15 14.13 6.84
CA ASP A 143 -4.03 14.82 5.89
C ASP A 143 -3.37 15.02 4.51
N TRP A 144 -2.04 14.90 4.43
CA TRP A 144 -1.31 15.02 3.19
C TRP A 144 -1.63 13.87 2.22
N LEU A 145 -1.91 12.65 2.73
CA LEU A 145 -2.37 11.51 1.93
C LEU A 145 -3.72 11.79 1.24
N LEU A 146 -4.51 12.73 1.76
CA LEU A 146 -5.76 13.16 1.12
C LEU A 146 -5.53 14.19 0.01
N ARG A 147 -4.41 14.94 0.06
CA ARG A 147 -4.13 16.10 -0.81
C ARG A 147 -3.12 15.82 -1.92
N ALA A 148 -2.06 15.07 -1.62
CA ALA A 148 -1.07 14.62 -2.59
C ALA A 148 -1.50 13.23 -3.07
N GLY A 149 -2.11 13.16 -4.25
CA GLY A 149 -2.40 11.88 -4.89
C GLY A 149 -1.13 11.02 -4.99
N ASN A 150 -1.25 9.73 -4.66
CA ASN A 150 -0.21 8.71 -4.84
C ASN A 150 -0.32 8.06 -6.23
#